data_AF-A0A2G8SJ67-F1
#
_entry.id   AF-A0A2G8SJ67-F1
#
_cell.length_a   1.000
_cell.length_b   1.000
_cell.length_c   1.000
_cell.angle_alpha   90.00
_cell.angle_beta   90.00
_cell.angle_gamma   90.00
#
_symmetry.space_group_name_H-M   'P 1'
#
loop_
_entity.id
_entity.type
_entity.pdbx_description
1 polymer ?
#
loop_
_entity_poly.entity_id
_entity_poly.type
_entity_poly.pdbx_seq_one_letter_code
_entity_poly.pdbx_strand_id
1 'polypeptide(L)'
;MPYLEPLLAFPNIKTFNLWSSSVIPSIHDDDLAQFGAAWPRLTSFHVSHLVSRQDIVSSGAVPPTLSGLVDFARRCPHLESFRTPALDAKVFPDKTATLPLGHRLQSISITDSVTLPSPTSRAFSEVARILDCVFPSVVLEDARAKAIKNMKGWDKLTELVKTMRLHREARALGVRIREID
;
A
#
# COMPACT_ATOMS: atom_id res chain seq x y z
N MET A 1 9.35 -14.15 8.91
CA MET A 1 10.01 -15.14 8.01
C MET A 1 11.46 -15.42 8.44
N PRO A 2 11.84 -16.63 8.90
CA PRO A 2 13.21 -16.88 9.41
C PRO A 2 14.29 -16.85 8.32
N TYR A 3 13.95 -17.19 7.07
CA TYR A 3 14.92 -17.27 5.97
C TYR A 3 15.46 -15.91 5.50
N LEU A 4 14.79 -14.81 5.85
CA LEU A 4 15.20 -13.45 5.48
C LEU A 4 16.01 -12.76 6.58
N GLU A 5 16.11 -13.35 7.77
CA GLU A 5 16.81 -12.77 8.91
C GLU A 5 18.27 -12.38 8.60
N PRO A 6 19.08 -13.19 7.88
CA PRO A 6 20.44 -12.77 7.52
C PRO A 6 20.49 -11.52 6.64
N LEU A 7 19.44 -11.25 5.85
CA LEU A 7 19.37 -10.07 4.98
C LEU A 7 19.10 -8.78 5.77
N LEU A 8 18.56 -8.89 6.99
CA LEU A 8 18.32 -7.74 7.87
C LEU A 8 19.63 -7.10 8.35
N ALA A 9 20.76 -7.81 8.26
CA ALA A 9 22.08 -7.29 8.63
C ALA A 9 22.67 -6.27 7.64
N PHE A 10 22.01 -6.01 6.49
CA PHE A 10 22.51 -5.10 5.45
C PHE A 10 21.74 -3.76 5.44
N PRO A 11 22.16 -2.74 6.22
CA PRO A 11 21.38 -1.52 6.41
C PRO A 11 21.31 -0.59 5.19
N ASN A 12 22.12 -0.86 4.16
CA ASN A 12 22.21 -0.04 2.94
C ASN A 12 21.40 -0.60 1.77
N ILE A 13 20.52 -1.58 2.00
CA ILE A 13 19.62 -2.08 0.97
C ILE A 13 18.70 -0.94 0.48
N LYS A 14 18.70 -0.72 -0.83
CA LYS A 14 17.81 0.23 -1.52
C LYS A 14 16.67 -0.48 -2.25
N THR A 15 16.93 -1.69 -2.74
CA THR A 15 15.97 -2.47 -3.50
C THR A 15 15.89 -3.86 -2.92
N PHE A 16 14.68 -4.27 -2.53
CA PHE A 16 14.37 -5.62 -2.12
C PHE A 16 13.37 -6.21 -3.11
N ASN A 17 13.71 -7.35 -3.71
CA ASN A 17 12.81 -8.07 -4.61
C ASN A 17 12.81 -9.55 -4.23
N LEU A 18 11.67 -10.03 -3.76
CA LEU A 18 11.42 -11.43 -3.45
C LEU A 18 10.45 -12.00 -4.48
N TRP A 19 10.94 -12.96 -5.25
CA TRP A 19 10.16 -13.72 -6.21
C TRP A 19 10.13 -15.20 -5.80
N SER A 20 8.95 -15.80 -5.82
CA SER A 20 8.78 -17.23 -5.52
C SER A 20 7.91 -17.92 -6.56
N SER A 21 8.39 -19.03 -7.10
CA SER A 21 7.65 -19.84 -8.09
C SER A 21 6.76 -20.90 -7.47
N SER A 22 7.05 -21.33 -6.24
CA SER A 22 6.46 -22.52 -5.62
C SER A 22 5.63 -22.22 -4.36
N VAL A 23 5.91 -21.11 -3.68
CA VAL A 23 5.27 -20.75 -2.40
C VAL A 23 4.86 -19.28 -2.43
N ILE A 24 3.73 -18.94 -1.82
CA ILE A 24 3.32 -17.55 -1.64
C ILE A 24 4.13 -16.97 -0.47
N PRO A 25 4.96 -15.95 -0.70
CA PRO A 25 5.67 -15.32 0.41
C PRO A 25 4.67 -14.69 1.36
N SER A 26 4.59 -15.21 2.58
CA SER A 26 3.78 -14.60 3.63
C SER A 26 4.55 -13.44 4.25
N ILE A 27 4.08 -12.22 4.00
CA ILE A 27 4.65 -10.99 4.54
C ILE A 27 3.57 -10.31 5.38
N HIS A 28 3.83 -10.15 6.66
CA HIS A 28 2.91 -9.53 7.62
C HIS A 28 3.43 -8.16 8.07
N ASP A 29 2.62 -7.46 8.89
CA ASP A 29 3.00 -6.16 9.45
C ASP A 29 4.30 -6.24 10.29
N ASP A 30 4.51 -7.33 11.01
CA ASP A 30 5.74 -7.56 11.78
C ASP A 30 6.97 -7.71 10.88
N ASP A 31 6.83 -8.36 9.72
CA ASP A 31 7.92 -8.47 8.74
C ASP A 31 8.21 -7.10 8.12
N LEU A 32 7.17 -6.34 7.74
CA LEU A 32 7.34 -4.96 7.25
C LEU A 32 8.01 -4.07 8.30
N ALA A 33 7.65 -4.23 9.56
CA ALA A 33 8.28 -3.53 10.67
C ALA A 33 9.78 -3.86 10.76
N GLN A 34 10.16 -5.14 10.67
CA GLN A 34 11.55 -5.58 10.68
C GLN A 34 12.33 -5.06 9.46
N PHE A 35 11.77 -5.17 8.25
CA PHE A 35 12.38 -4.62 7.04
C PHE A 35 12.57 -3.11 7.12
N GLY A 36 11.58 -2.39 7.65
CA GLY A 36 11.66 -0.94 7.80
C GLY A 36 12.75 -0.52 8.79
N ALA A 37 12.89 -1.25 9.89
CA ALA A 37 13.94 -1.00 10.87
C ALA A 37 15.34 -1.34 10.31
N ALA A 38 15.46 -2.43 9.56
CA ALA A 38 16.71 -2.87 8.98
C ALA A 38 17.15 -1.99 7.79
N TRP A 39 16.23 -1.53 6.94
CA TRP A 39 16.53 -0.91 5.65
C TRP A 39 15.93 0.50 5.50
N PRO A 40 16.34 1.48 6.32
CA PRO A 40 15.75 2.83 6.29
C PRO A 40 15.99 3.58 4.97
N ARG A 41 16.92 3.10 4.12
CA ARG A 41 17.25 3.67 2.80
C ARG A 41 16.52 2.99 1.65
N LEU A 42 15.57 2.12 1.94
CA LEU A 42 14.84 1.37 0.93
C LEU A 42 14.01 2.31 0.04
N THR A 43 14.18 2.18 -1.27
CA THR A 43 13.43 2.90 -2.30
C THR A 43 12.42 2.01 -3.01
N SER A 44 12.67 0.69 -3.06
CA SER A 44 11.79 -0.26 -3.73
C SER A 44 11.64 -1.55 -2.93
N PHE A 45 10.40 -1.94 -2.64
CA PHE A 45 10.04 -3.18 -1.95
C PHE A 45 9.06 -3.98 -2.80
N HIS A 46 9.52 -5.08 -3.38
CA HIS A 46 8.71 -5.93 -4.25
C HIS A 46 8.65 -7.37 -3.75
N VAL A 47 7.44 -7.87 -3.57
CA VAL A 47 7.17 -9.28 -3.27
C VAL A 47 6.15 -9.79 -4.27
N SER A 48 6.43 -10.93 -4.90
CA SER A 48 5.53 -11.52 -5.90
C SER A 48 5.76 -13.02 -6.07
N HIS A 49 4.79 -13.69 -6.71
CA HIS A 49 4.83 -15.13 -6.90
C HIS A 49 4.18 -15.58 -8.22
N LEU A 50 4.45 -16.83 -8.63
CA LEU A 50 3.86 -17.47 -9.82
C LEU A 50 2.75 -18.48 -9.49
N VAL A 51 2.54 -18.77 -8.21
CA VAL A 51 1.59 -19.77 -7.72
C VAL A 51 0.15 -19.48 -8.20
N SER A 52 -0.61 -20.54 -8.47
CA SER A 52 -1.99 -20.43 -8.95
C SER A 52 -2.94 -19.90 -7.88
N ARG A 53 -4.07 -19.31 -8.28
CA ARG A 53 -5.07 -18.74 -7.35
C ARG A 53 -5.66 -19.75 -6.37
N GLN A 54 -5.75 -21.02 -6.74
CA GLN A 54 -6.34 -22.06 -5.90
C GLN A 54 -5.47 -22.33 -4.66
N ASP A 55 -4.15 -22.13 -4.80
CA ASP A 55 -3.20 -22.31 -3.73
C ASP A 55 -3.20 -21.11 -2.76
N ILE A 56 -3.63 -19.93 -3.21
CA ILE A 56 -3.71 -18.71 -2.39
C ILE A 56 -4.71 -18.87 -1.24
N VAL A 57 -5.92 -19.36 -1.54
CA VAL A 57 -6.99 -19.54 -0.55
C VAL A 57 -6.57 -20.57 0.52
N SER A 58 -5.74 -21.54 0.13
CA SER A 58 -5.29 -22.63 1.00
C SER A 58 -4.08 -22.27 1.87
N SER A 59 -3.36 -21.18 1.55
CA SER A 59 -2.09 -20.85 2.21
C SER A 59 -2.24 -20.36 3.66
N GLY A 60 -3.41 -19.85 4.05
CA GLY A 60 -3.61 -19.23 5.36
C GLY A 60 -2.72 -18.00 5.61
N ALA A 61 -2.02 -17.48 4.60
CA ALA A 61 -1.17 -16.31 4.72
C ALA A 61 -2.03 -15.07 5.03
N VAL A 62 -1.69 -14.36 6.11
CA VAL A 62 -2.36 -13.11 6.45
C VAL A 62 -1.63 -11.98 5.73
N PRO A 63 -2.32 -11.16 4.92
CA PRO A 63 -1.68 -10.08 4.18
C PRO A 63 -1.22 -8.95 5.12
N PRO A 64 -0.26 -8.11 4.68
CA PRO A 64 0.03 -6.88 5.39
C PRO A 64 -1.19 -5.95 5.34
N THR A 65 -1.32 -5.10 6.35
CA THR A 65 -2.42 -4.16 6.46
C THR A 65 -2.05 -2.78 5.91
N LEU A 66 -3.06 -1.93 5.70
CA LEU A 66 -2.83 -0.51 5.43
C LEU A 66 -2.08 0.18 6.58
N SER A 67 -2.35 -0.21 7.83
CA SER A 67 -1.59 0.29 9.00
C SER A 67 -0.11 -0.09 8.90
N GLY A 68 0.19 -1.37 8.63
CA GLY A 68 1.56 -1.85 8.45
C GLY A 68 2.29 -1.16 7.31
N LEU A 69 1.62 -0.87 6.19
CA LEU A 69 2.20 -0.10 5.09
C LEU A 69 2.53 1.34 5.50
N VAL A 70 1.66 2.01 6.27
CA VAL A 70 1.92 3.36 6.78
C VAL A 70 3.13 3.36 7.72
N ASP A 71 3.22 2.39 8.63
CA ASP A 71 4.36 2.27 9.54
C ASP A 71 5.65 1.91 8.82
N PHE A 72 5.58 1.08 7.78
CA PHE A 72 6.71 0.77 6.92
C PHE A 72 7.23 2.02 6.20
N ALA A 73 6.35 2.82 5.63
CA ALA A 73 6.70 4.06 4.96
C ALA A 73 7.36 5.07 5.91
N ARG A 74 6.93 5.14 7.18
CA ARG A 74 7.62 5.98 8.18
C ARG A 74 9.07 5.60 8.39
N ARG A 75 9.35 4.30 8.39
CA ARG A 75 10.71 3.77 8.61
C ARG A 75 11.57 3.87 7.35
N CYS A 76 10.93 3.87 6.17
CA CYS A 76 11.57 3.97 4.87
C CYS A 76 11.16 5.27 4.14
N PRO A 77 11.63 6.46 4.58
CA PRO A 77 11.20 7.76 4.04
C PRO A 77 11.53 7.98 2.54
N HIS A 78 12.39 7.12 1.98
CA HIS A 78 12.78 7.14 0.57
C HIS A 78 12.01 6.12 -0.27
N LEU A 79 11.01 5.42 0.28
CA LEU A 79 10.26 4.39 -0.44
C LEU A 79 9.42 5.01 -1.57
N GLU A 80 9.72 4.62 -2.80
CA GLU A 80 9.06 5.11 -4.02
C GLU A 80 8.13 4.06 -4.63
N SER A 81 8.46 2.78 -4.45
CA SER A 81 7.67 1.67 -4.99
C SER A 81 7.42 0.59 -3.95
N PHE A 82 6.15 0.22 -3.80
CA PHE A 82 5.69 -0.88 -2.94
C PHE A 82 4.87 -1.87 -3.77
N ARG A 83 5.28 -3.13 -3.76
CA ARG A 83 4.55 -4.22 -4.39
C ARG A 83 4.41 -5.40 -3.45
N THR A 84 3.18 -5.87 -3.29
CA THR A 84 2.83 -7.02 -2.46
C THR A 84 1.81 -7.91 -3.20
N PRO A 85 1.79 -9.23 -2.94
CA PRO A 85 0.73 -10.10 -3.41
C PRO A 85 -0.67 -9.64 -2.98
N ALA A 86 -0.79 -9.26 -1.71
CA ALA A 86 -2.05 -8.94 -1.09
C ALA A 86 -1.94 -7.77 -0.11
N LEU A 87 -3.06 -7.09 0.15
CA LEU A 87 -3.15 -6.00 1.12
C LEU A 87 -4.54 -6.00 1.79
N ASP A 88 -4.58 -5.91 3.11
CA ASP A 88 -5.81 -5.67 3.86
C ASP A 88 -5.95 -4.19 4.27
N ALA A 89 -6.87 -3.48 3.61
CA ALA A 89 -7.15 -2.08 3.87
C ALA A 89 -8.32 -1.87 4.84
N LYS A 90 -8.79 -2.90 5.56
CA LYS A 90 -9.81 -2.76 6.61
C LYS A 90 -9.23 -2.38 7.97
N VAL A 91 -7.93 -2.61 8.18
CA VAL A 91 -7.24 -2.27 9.42
C VAL A 91 -6.58 -0.91 9.27
N PHE A 92 -7.02 0.03 10.09
CA PHE A 92 -6.60 1.42 10.05
C PHE A 92 -5.48 1.70 11.07
N PRO A 93 -4.51 2.55 10.73
CA PRO A 93 -3.56 3.07 11.71
C PRO A 93 -4.28 3.91 12.77
N ASP A 94 -3.69 3.98 13.96
CA ASP A 94 -4.14 4.89 15.02
C ASP A 94 -4.26 6.32 14.51
N LYS A 95 -5.19 7.11 15.07
CA LYS A 95 -5.45 8.48 14.58
C LYS A 95 -4.19 9.36 14.56
N THR A 96 -3.30 9.20 15.54
CA THR A 96 -2.01 9.91 15.61
C THR A 96 -1.06 9.49 14.48
N ALA A 97 -1.16 8.23 14.05
CA ALA A 97 -0.50 7.68 12.89
C ALA A 97 -1.18 8.04 11.55
N THR A 98 -2.14 8.97 11.53
CA THR A 98 -2.69 9.53 10.27
C THR A 98 -2.29 10.98 10.02
N LEU A 99 -1.35 11.51 10.81
CA LEU A 99 -0.77 12.82 10.54
C LEU A 99 -0.19 12.84 9.11
N PRO A 100 -0.37 13.95 8.36
CA PRO A 100 0.14 14.06 7.00
C PRO A 100 1.64 13.77 6.98
N LEU A 101 2.00 12.62 6.41
CA LEU A 101 3.40 12.23 6.25
C LEU A 101 4.01 12.89 5.01
N GLY A 102 3.18 13.18 4.00
CA GLY A 102 3.66 13.69 2.72
C GLY A 102 4.65 12.75 2.05
N HIS A 103 4.45 11.44 2.24
CA HIS A 103 5.41 10.42 1.83
C HIS A 103 5.57 10.38 0.30
N ARG A 104 6.79 10.15 -0.18
CA ARG A 104 7.15 10.11 -1.60
C ARG A 104 6.83 8.80 -2.30
N LEU A 105 5.89 8.01 -1.76
CA LEU A 105 5.52 6.75 -2.40
C LEU A 105 4.78 7.07 -3.70
N GLN A 106 5.29 6.58 -4.82
CA GLN A 106 4.78 6.88 -6.16
C GLN A 106 3.96 5.74 -6.71
N SER A 107 4.30 4.49 -6.36
CA SER A 107 3.64 3.31 -6.92
C SER A 107 3.29 2.31 -5.83
N ILE A 108 2.01 1.92 -5.79
CA ILE A 108 1.52 0.76 -5.04
C ILE A 108 0.99 -0.24 -6.06
N SER A 109 1.53 -1.46 -6.06
CA SER A 109 1.10 -2.55 -6.95
C SER A 109 0.68 -3.75 -6.12
N ILE A 110 -0.58 -4.17 -6.27
CA ILE A 110 -1.12 -5.34 -5.57
C ILE A 110 -1.55 -6.35 -6.63
N THR A 111 -0.94 -7.53 -6.64
CA THR A 111 -1.08 -8.47 -7.77
C THR A 111 -2.29 -9.39 -7.65
N ASP A 112 -2.64 -9.82 -6.43
CA ASP A 112 -3.55 -10.94 -6.26
C ASP A 112 -4.86 -10.54 -5.60
N SER A 113 -4.80 -9.89 -4.42
CA SER A 113 -6.01 -9.55 -3.66
C SER A 113 -5.88 -8.26 -2.85
N VAL A 114 -6.95 -7.47 -2.84
CA VAL A 114 -7.10 -6.33 -1.94
C VAL A 114 -8.39 -6.49 -1.18
N THR A 115 -8.29 -6.48 0.14
CA THR A 115 -9.45 -6.49 1.00
C THR A 115 -9.83 -5.05 1.33
N LEU A 116 -10.91 -4.56 0.74
CA LEU A 116 -11.45 -3.22 0.97
C LEU A 116 -12.71 -3.28 1.85
N PRO A 117 -13.01 -2.21 2.62
CA PRO A 117 -14.35 -1.98 3.16
C PRO A 117 -15.40 -1.84 2.03
N SER A 118 -16.68 -1.95 2.39
CA SER A 118 -17.77 -1.70 1.43
C SER A 118 -17.67 -0.29 0.83
N PRO A 119 -17.83 -0.08 -0.48
CA PRO A 119 -17.74 1.25 -1.11
C PRO A 119 -18.71 2.31 -0.56
N THR A 120 -19.78 1.90 0.12
CA THR A 120 -20.75 2.81 0.75
C THR A 120 -20.45 3.08 2.23
N SER A 121 -19.44 2.43 2.79
CA SER A 121 -19.10 2.55 4.21
C SER A 121 -18.20 3.75 4.48
N ARG A 122 -18.32 4.33 5.68
CA ARG A 122 -17.40 5.36 6.18
C ARG A 122 -15.93 4.89 6.16
N ALA A 123 -15.70 3.61 6.43
CA ALA A 123 -14.39 2.99 6.40
C ALA A 123 -13.73 3.09 5.01
N PHE A 124 -14.50 3.03 3.93
CA PHE A 124 -13.97 3.19 2.58
C PHE A 124 -13.44 4.60 2.32
N SER A 125 -14.18 5.62 2.73
CA SER A 125 -13.72 7.02 2.68
C SER A 125 -12.49 7.25 3.54
N GLU A 126 -12.37 6.53 4.66
CA GLU A 126 -11.20 6.60 5.54
C GLU A 126 -9.94 6.02 4.87
N VAL A 127 -10.05 4.91 4.13
CA VAL A 127 -8.94 4.38 3.31
C VAL A 127 -8.48 5.43 2.31
N ALA A 128 -9.41 6.05 1.56
CA ALA A 128 -9.09 7.09 0.59
C ALA A 128 -8.38 8.28 1.25
N ARG A 129 -8.88 8.72 2.41
CA ARG A 129 -8.30 9.82 3.19
C ARG A 129 -6.87 9.50 3.61
N ILE A 130 -6.61 8.29 4.12
CA ILE A 130 -5.27 7.85 4.53
C ILE A 130 -4.33 7.83 3.33
N LEU A 131 -4.75 7.25 2.20
CA LEU A 131 -3.94 7.23 0.99
C LEU A 131 -3.62 8.65 0.50
N ASP A 132 -4.57 9.57 0.53
CA ASP A 132 -4.33 10.96 0.12
C ASP A 132 -3.40 11.72 1.08
N CYS A 133 -3.58 11.55 2.40
CA CYS A 133 -2.81 12.27 3.41
C CYS A 133 -1.39 11.72 3.60
N VAL A 134 -1.24 10.39 3.60
CA VAL A 134 0.05 9.74 3.83
C VAL A 134 0.84 9.65 2.52
N PHE A 135 0.17 9.32 1.41
CA PHE A 135 0.80 9.06 0.11
C PHE A 135 0.25 10.00 -0.99
N PRO A 136 0.41 11.32 -0.86
CA PRO A 136 -0.20 12.28 -1.79
C PRO A 136 0.26 12.11 -3.25
N SER A 137 1.44 11.50 -3.46
CA SER A 137 2.05 11.27 -4.77
C SER A 137 1.75 9.90 -5.39
N VAL A 138 1.01 9.01 -4.71
CA VAL A 138 0.86 7.63 -5.21
C VAL A 138 -0.08 7.58 -6.42
N VAL A 139 0.35 6.92 -7.50
CA VAL A 139 -0.46 6.62 -8.68
C VAL A 139 -1.11 5.25 -8.48
N LEU A 140 -2.44 5.22 -8.35
CA LEU A 140 -3.22 3.98 -8.13
C LEU A 140 -3.61 3.27 -9.44
N GLU A 141 -3.38 3.91 -10.60
CA GLU A 141 -3.74 3.35 -11.92
C GLU A 141 -2.86 2.17 -12.33
N ASP A 142 -1.57 2.20 -11.97
CA ASP A 142 -0.61 1.14 -12.28
C ASP A 142 -0.98 -0.19 -11.59
N ALA A 143 -1.69 -0.12 -10.46
CA ALA A 143 -2.23 -1.31 -9.81
C ALA A 143 -3.27 -2.03 -10.69
N ARG A 144 -4.04 -1.28 -11.49
CA ARG A 144 -5.14 -1.79 -12.32
C ARG A 144 -4.66 -2.61 -13.50
N ALA A 145 -3.58 -2.19 -14.16
CA ALA A 145 -3.07 -2.84 -15.37
C ALA A 145 -2.57 -4.27 -15.13
N LYS A 146 -2.23 -4.60 -13.88
CA LYS A 146 -1.65 -5.89 -13.49
C LYS A 146 -2.58 -6.72 -12.61
N ALA A 147 -3.64 -6.13 -12.07
CA ALA A 147 -4.55 -6.82 -11.18
C ALA A 147 -5.63 -7.60 -11.94
N ILE A 148 -5.77 -8.87 -11.58
CA ILE A 148 -6.68 -9.82 -12.22
C ILE A 148 -8.12 -9.60 -11.70
N LYS A 149 -9.04 -9.08 -12.54
CA LYS A 149 -10.54 -9.09 -12.51
C LYS A 149 -11.34 -8.93 -11.18
N ASN A 150 -10.73 -8.95 -9.99
CA ASN A 150 -11.39 -9.12 -8.69
C ASN A 150 -11.24 -7.92 -7.75
N MET A 151 -10.67 -6.80 -8.20
CA MET A 151 -10.53 -5.58 -7.40
C MET A 151 -11.84 -4.76 -7.35
N LYS A 152 -12.94 -5.39 -6.90
CA LYS A 152 -14.22 -4.68 -6.73
C LYS A 152 -14.02 -3.50 -5.77
N GLY A 153 -14.30 -2.30 -6.25
CA GLY A 153 -14.17 -1.06 -5.47
C GLY A 153 -12.83 -0.32 -5.62
N TRP A 154 -11.79 -0.90 -6.24
CA TRP A 154 -10.52 -0.19 -6.44
C TRP A 154 -10.64 0.99 -7.41
N ASP A 155 -11.44 0.85 -8.46
CA ASP A 155 -11.74 1.95 -9.39
C ASP A 155 -12.41 3.11 -8.64
N LYS A 156 -13.40 2.81 -7.78
CA LYS A 156 -14.06 3.80 -6.92
C LYS A 156 -13.11 4.45 -5.92
N LEU A 157 -12.19 3.66 -5.35
CA LEU A 157 -11.19 4.17 -4.40
C LEU A 157 -10.24 5.13 -5.12
N THR A 158 -9.79 4.75 -6.31
CA THR A 158 -8.92 5.55 -7.17
C THR A 158 -9.59 6.86 -7.56
N GLU A 159 -10.86 6.80 -7.98
CA GLU A 159 -11.66 7.99 -8.29
C GLU A 159 -11.80 8.91 -7.07
N LEU A 160 -12.11 8.35 -5.89
CA LEU A 160 -12.26 9.12 -4.66
C LEU A 160 -10.95 9.83 -4.26
N VAL A 161 -9.81 9.13 -4.30
CA VAL A 161 -8.49 9.69 -4.00
C VAL A 161 -8.14 10.80 -5.01
N LYS A 162 -8.39 10.59 -6.30
CA LYS A 162 -8.19 11.63 -7.33
C LYS A 162 -9.02 12.88 -7.04
N THR A 163 -10.31 12.70 -6.72
CA THR A 163 -11.19 13.81 -6.36
C THR A 163 -10.67 14.57 -5.14
N MET A 164 -10.20 13.89 -4.09
CA MET A 164 -9.60 14.55 -2.92
C MET A 164 -8.36 15.39 -3.30
N ARG A 165 -7.50 14.88 -4.17
CA ARG A 165 -6.29 15.58 -4.63
C ARG A 165 -6.61 16.82 -5.44
N LEU A 166 -7.55 16.73 -6.37
CA LEU A 166 -8.01 17.89 -7.16
C LEU A 166 -8.55 19.00 -6.25
N HIS A 167 -9.34 18.64 -5.23
CA HIS A 167 -9.84 19.62 -4.25
C HIS A 167 -8.70 20.27 -3.45
N ARG A 168 -7.68 19.49 -3.05
CA ARG A 168 -6.51 20.02 -2.34
C ARG A 168 -5.71 20.98 -3.22
N GLU A 169 -5.48 20.64 -4.48
CA GLU A 169 -4.74 21.47 -5.44
C GLU A 169 -5.49 22.77 -5.73
N ALA A 170 -6.81 22.72 -5.95
CA ALA A 170 -7.64 23.90 -6.14
C ALA A 170 -7.58 24.86 -4.93
N ARG A 171 -7.61 24.31 -3.71
CA ARG A 171 -7.46 25.08 -2.46
C ARG A 171 -6.08 25.72 -2.34
N ALA A 172 -5.01 25.00 -2.70
CA ALA A 172 -3.65 25.52 -2.68
C ALA A 172 -3.46 26.69 -3.68
N LEU A 173 -4.20 26.68 -4.78
CA LEU A 173 -4.20 27.74 -5.80
C LEU A 173 -5.18 28.90 -5.49
N GLY A 174 -5.91 28.85 -4.38
CA GLY A 174 -6.90 29.87 -4.02
C GLY A 174 -8.16 29.87 -4.90
N VAL A 175 -8.39 28.81 -5.68
CA VAL A 175 -9.57 28.69 -6.54
C VAL A 175 -10.77 28.30 -5.68
N ARG A 176 -11.75 29.21 -5.54
CA ARG A 176 -13.06 28.84 -4.98
C ARG A 176 -13.82 28.00 -6.00
N ILE A 177 -13.83 26.68 -5.80
CA ILE A 177 -14.75 25.80 -6.53
C ILE A 177 -16.16 26.20 -6.10
N ARG A 178 -16.97 26.69 -7.05
CA ARG A 178 -18.39 26.93 -6.83
C ARG A 178 -19.05 25.55 -6.75
N GLU A 179 -19.57 25.16 -5.60
CA GLU A 179 -20.45 24.00 -5.49
C GLU A 179 -21.67 24.26 -6.39
N ILE A 180 -21.90 23.36 -7.34
CA ILE A 180 -23.08 23.39 -8.21
C ILE A 180 -24.10 22.51 -7.48
N ASP A 181 -25.13 23.15 -6.93
CA ASP A 181 -26.31 22.52 -6.32
C ASP A 181 -27.12 21.70 -7.35
#